data_AF-A0A8X6JQG6-F1
#
_entry.id   AF-A0A8X6JQG6-F1
#
_cell.length_a   1.000
_cell.length_b   1.000
_cell.length_c   1.000
_cell.angle_alpha   90.00
_cell.angle_beta   90.00
_cell.angle_gamma   90.00
#
_symmetry.space_group_name_H-M   'P 1'
#
loop_
_entity.id
_entity.type
_entity.pdbx_description
1 polymer ?
#
loop_
_entity_poly.entity_id
_entity_poly.type
_entity_poly.pdbx_seq_one_letter_code
_entity_poly.pdbx_strand_id
1 'polypeptide(L)'
;MVPKMEKEISKDLIIEQRFYRNIIGVFRKVKGKRVKIGEKYRCKGEKIREIRDKFNQTNIIFPLPSLKSDKLTIRGPKADVGTYYKYLHHMNELTIAGEKEAVAKAKARIQNTYEE
;
A
#
# COMPACT_ATOMS: atom_id res chain seq x y z
N MET A 1 26.73 10.10 23.20
CA MET A 1 27.46 9.20 22.28
C MET A 1 26.45 8.66 21.28
N VAL A 2 26.35 9.28 20.10
CA VAL A 2 25.44 8.79 19.03
C VAL A 2 26.21 7.69 18.30
N PRO A 3 25.80 6.41 18.41
CA PRO A 3 26.46 5.36 17.64
C PRO A 3 26.30 5.70 16.16
N LYS A 4 27.43 5.73 15.45
CA LYS A 4 27.55 5.95 14.01
C LYS A 4 26.43 5.21 13.28
N MET A 5 25.49 5.96 12.69
CA MET A 5 24.39 5.40 11.89
C MET A 5 24.97 4.85 10.59
N GLU A 6 25.49 3.63 10.63
CA GLU A 6 25.99 2.95 9.45
C GLU A 6 24.90 2.03 8.90
N LYS A 7 24.51 2.34 7.65
CA LYS A 7 23.69 1.55 6.71
C LYS A 7 22.20 1.85 6.71
N GLU A 8 21.87 3.13 6.48
CA GLU A 8 20.65 3.46 5.77
C GLU A 8 20.75 2.91 4.34
N ILE A 9 19.91 1.94 4.02
CA ILE A 9 19.79 1.37 2.68
C ILE A 9 18.48 1.84 2.05
N SER A 10 18.56 2.18 0.77
CA SER A 10 17.37 2.41 -0.05
C SER A 10 17.11 1.14 -0.85
N LYS A 11 15.86 0.66 -0.82
CA LYS A 11 15.43 -0.49 -1.62
C LYS A 11 14.17 -0.12 -2.39
N ASP A 12 14.20 -0.39 -3.68
CA ASP A 12 13.06 -0.15 -4.55
C ASP A 12 12.17 -1.39 -4.61
N LEU A 13 10.87 -1.15 -4.61
CA LEU A 13 9.82 -2.17 -4.72
C LEU A 13 8.88 -1.75 -5.85
N ILE A 14 8.70 -2.64 -6.82
CA ILE A 14 7.83 -2.39 -7.97
C ILE A 14 6.43 -2.92 -7.63
N ILE A 15 5.48 -2.00 -7.47
CA ILE A 15 4.06 -2.28 -7.22
C ILE A 15 3.24 -1.35 -8.11
N GLU A 16 2.23 -1.91 -8.78
CA GLU A 16 1.34 -1.15 -9.64
C GLU A 16 0.60 -0.06 -8.85
N GLN A 17 0.52 1.15 -9.42
CA GLN A 17 -0.10 2.31 -8.76
C GLN A 17 -1.54 2.05 -8.27
N ARG A 18 -2.27 1.15 -8.94
CA ARG A 18 -3.65 0.76 -8.57
C ARG A 18 -3.73 0.21 -7.14
N PHE A 19 -2.70 -0.50 -6.70
CA PHE A 19 -2.65 -1.12 -5.37
C PHE A 19 -2.17 -0.18 -4.27
N TYR A 20 -1.58 0.97 -4.60
CA TYR A 20 -1.11 1.95 -3.60
C TYR A 20 -2.24 2.41 -2.69
N ARG A 21 -3.44 2.58 -3.24
CA ARG A 21 -4.60 3.03 -2.48
C ARG A 21 -4.98 2.02 -1.39
N ASN A 22 -4.92 0.72 -1.70
CA ASN A 22 -5.25 -0.36 -0.77
C ASN A 22 -4.18 -0.54 0.31
N ILE A 23 -2.90 -0.38 -0.06
CA ILE A 23 -1.77 -0.47 0.87
C ILE A 23 -1.73 0.73 1.82
N ILE A 24 -1.94 1.94 1.30
CA ILE A 24 -1.93 3.18 2.10
C ILE A 24 -3.15 3.28 3.01
N GLY A 25 -4.26 2.64 2.65
CA GLY A 25 -5.55 2.84 3.32
C GLY A 25 -6.24 4.07 2.73
N VAL A 26 -7.33 3.82 2.02
CA VAL A 26 -7.99 4.81 1.18
C VAL A 26 -8.54 6.01 1.97
N PHE A 27 -8.25 7.23 1.50
CA PHE A 27 -9.05 8.42 1.77
C PHE A 27 -10.37 8.31 0.98
N ARG A 28 -11.46 7.87 1.62
CA ARG A 28 -12.79 7.93 1.01
C ARG A 28 -13.38 9.30 1.32
N LYS A 29 -13.26 10.27 0.39
CA LYS A 29 -14.13 11.45 0.42
C LYS A 29 -15.57 10.94 0.30
N VAL A 30 -16.33 11.00 1.39
CA VAL A 30 -17.78 10.77 1.35
C VAL A 30 -18.38 11.97 0.61
N LYS A 31 -18.70 11.81 -0.69
CA LYS A 31 -19.48 12.82 -1.41
C LYS A 31 -20.85 12.93 -0.74
N GLY A 32 -21.24 14.14 -0.33
CA GLY A 32 -22.60 14.44 0.16
C GLY A 32 -22.80 14.60 1.67
N LYS A 33 -21.79 14.36 2.52
CA LYS A 33 -21.90 14.65 3.98
C LYS A 33 -21.10 15.91 4.34
N ARG A 34 -21.76 16.89 4.97
CA ARG A 34 -21.09 18.00 5.68
C ARG A 34 -20.29 17.41 6.83
N VAL A 35 -19.01 17.17 6.58
CA VAL A 35 -18.11 16.67 7.64
C VAL A 35 -17.85 17.83 8.59
N LYS A 36 -18.25 17.68 9.86
CA LYS A 36 -17.93 18.64 10.92
C LYS A 36 -16.42 18.90 10.91
N ILE A 37 -16.03 20.16 11.04
CA ILE A 37 -14.62 20.58 11.11
C ILE A 37 -14.01 19.89 12.34
N GLY A 38 -13.33 18.76 12.13
CA GLY A 38 -12.82 17.88 13.19
C GLY A 38 -12.96 16.37 12.90
N GLU A 39 -14.03 15.94 12.21
CA GLU A 39 -14.29 14.52 11.90
C GLU A 39 -13.77 14.10 10.51
N LYS A 40 -13.26 15.08 9.76
CA LYS A 40 -12.76 14.97 8.38
C LYS A 40 -11.46 14.17 8.22
N TYR A 41 -10.85 13.75 9.33
CA TYR A 41 -9.60 13.02 9.35
C TYR A 41 -9.68 11.77 10.25
N ARG A 42 -10.73 10.94 10.15
CA ARG A 42 -10.64 9.62 10.79
C ARG A 42 -9.73 8.70 9.97
N CYS A 43 -8.61 8.41 10.61
CA CYS A 43 -7.62 7.36 10.34
C CYS A 43 -7.02 7.33 8.93
N LYS A 44 -6.14 8.31 8.68
CA LYS A 44 -5.10 8.23 7.65
C LYS A 44 -4.24 6.99 7.89
N GLY A 45 -4.38 6.00 7.01
CA GLY A 45 -3.48 4.86 6.90
C GLY A 45 -3.25 4.08 8.19
N GLU A 46 -4.29 3.49 8.77
CA GLU A 46 -4.17 2.57 9.91
C GLU A 46 -3.13 1.48 9.64
N LYS A 47 -3.15 0.88 8.44
CA LYS A 47 -2.15 -0.11 8.03
C LYS A 47 -0.73 0.47 7.98
N ILE A 48 -0.56 1.66 7.41
CA ILE A 48 0.76 2.33 7.41
C ILE A 48 1.17 2.73 8.83
N ARG A 49 0.22 3.08 9.69
CA ARG A 49 0.47 3.50 11.07
C ARG A 49 0.94 2.31 11.90
N GLU A 50 0.30 1.16 11.81
CA GLU A 50 0.75 -0.09 12.44
C GLU A 50 2.15 -0.49 11.95
N ILE A 51 2.39 -0.37 10.64
CA ILE A 51 3.68 -0.64 10.04
C ILE A 51 4.75 0.33 10.57
N ARG A 52 4.44 1.63 10.63
CA ARG A 52 5.36 2.67 11.12
C ARG A 52 5.65 2.54 12.60
N ASP A 53 4.70 2.03 13.37
CA ASP A 53 4.83 1.74 14.80
C ASP A 53 5.72 0.52 15.06
N LYS A 54 5.71 -0.45 14.13
CA LYS A 54 6.62 -1.60 14.15
C LYS A 54 8.02 -1.27 13.61
N PHE A 55 8.10 -0.35 12.65
CA PHE A 55 9.34 0.00 11.95
C PHE A 55 9.59 1.53 11.96
N ASN A 56 9.84 2.11 13.14
CA ASN A 56 10.01 3.55 13.33
C ASN A 56 11.14 4.17 12.51
N GLN A 57 12.18 3.40 12.18
CA GLN A 57 13.35 3.88 11.43
C GLN A 57 13.20 3.76 9.91
N THR A 58 12.13 3.16 9.40
CA THR A 58 11.91 3.01 7.96
C THR A 58 10.87 3.98 7.43
N ASN A 59 11.18 4.65 6.32
CA ASN A 59 10.30 5.58 5.63
C ASN A 59 10.07 5.15 4.18
N ILE A 60 8.87 5.41 3.67
CA ILE A 60 8.45 5.02 2.32
C ILE A 60 8.15 6.27 1.54
N ILE A 61 8.75 6.38 0.38
CA ILE A 61 8.54 7.47 -0.56
C ILE A 61 7.66 6.93 -1.68
N PHE A 62 6.44 7.44 -1.70
CA PHE A 62 5.51 7.22 -2.80
C PHE A 62 5.82 8.23 -3.91
N PRO A 63 5.87 7.79 -5.19
CA PRO A 63 6.00 8.71 -6.29
C PRO A 63 4.74 9.56 -6.42
N LEU A 64 4.90 10.75 -6.97
CA LEU A 64 3.78 11.66 -7.20
C LEU A 64 2.72 10.99 -8.10
N PRO A 65 1.41 11.22 -7.84
CA PRO A 65 0.34 10.62 -8.64
C PRO A 65 0.41 11.02 -10.12
N SER A 66 0.98 12.20 -10.41
CA SER A 66 1.20 12.70 -11.76
C SER A 66 2.19 11.86 -12.58
N LEU A 67 3.13 11.17 -11.92
CA LEU A 67 4.20 10.42 -12.59
C LEU A 67 3.82 8.98 -12.92
N LYS A 68 2.61 8.52 -12.53
CA LYS A 68 2.10 7.13 -12.71
C LYS A 68 3.19 6.07 -12.57
N SER A 69 4.07 6.24 -11.60
CA SER A 69 5.23 5.38 -11.45
C SER A 69 4.89 4.24 -10.49
N ASP A 70 5.22 3.03 -10.91
CA ASP A 70 5.00 1.81 -10.14
C ASP A 70 6.14 1.51 -9.17
N LYS A 71 6.98 2.49 -8.83
CA LYS A 71 8.16 2.31 -7.97
C LYS A 71 7.94 2.95 -6.61
N LEU A 72 8.06 2.15 -5.54
CA LEU A 72 8.11 2.60 -4.16
C LEU A 72 9.54 2.51 -3.64
N THR A 73 10.05 3.58 -3.06
CA THR A 73 11.38 3.57 -2.45
C THR A 73 11.24 3.49 -0.93
N ILE A 74 11.82 2.45 -0.35
CA ILE A 74 11.90 2.25 1.10
C ILE A 74 13.30 2.69 1.55
N ARG A 75 13.37 3.58 2.53
CA ARG A 75 14.63 4.05 3.14
C ARG A 75 14.66 3.67 4.61
N GLY A 76 15.76 3.13 5.08
CA GLY A 76 15.96 2.86 6.50
C GLY A 76 17.08 1.85 6.75
N PRO A 77 17.24 1.37 7.99
CA PRO A 77 18.25 0.38 8.34
C PRO A 77 18.02 -0.96 7.61
N LYS A 78 19.10 -1.63 7.21
CA LYS A 78 19.05 -2.87 6.41
C LYS A 78 18.22 -3.99 7.05
N ALA A 79 18.23 -4.11 8.38
CA ALA A 79 17.48 -5.13 9.11
C ALA A 79 15.97 -4.96 8.93
N ASP A 80 15.47 -3.74 9.13
CA ASP A 80 14.04 -3.44 9.02
C ASP A 80 13.57 -3.37 7.57
N VAL A 81 14.37 -2.81 6.66
CA VAL A 81 14.03 -2.73 5.23
C VAL A 81 13.80 -4.12 4.63
N GLY A 82 14.56 -5.14 5.06
CA GLY A 82 14.41 -6.51 4.59
C GLY A 82 13.06 -7.13 5.00
N THR A 83 12.72 -7.02 6.29
CA THR A 83 11.44 -7.51 6.83
C THR A 83 10.26 -6.73 6.24
N TYR A 84 10.43 -5.42 6.11
CA TYR A 84 9.41 -4.53 5.56
C TYR A 84 9.11 -4.83 4.08
N TYR A 85 10.15 -5.09 3.29
CA TYR A 85 10.02 -5.51 1.90
C TYR A 85 9.21 -6.81 1.77
N LYS A 86 9.50 -7.82 2.60
CA LYS A 86 8.75 -9.09 2.60
C LYS A 86 7.29 -8.89 2.96
N TYR A 87 7.00 -8.06 3.96
CA TYR A 87 5.63 -7.77 4.39
C TYR A 87 4.82 -7.06 3.29
N LEU A 88 5.41 -6.02 2.67
CA LEU A 88 4.78 -5.32 1.56
C LEU A 88 4.58 -6.22 0.34
N HIS A 89 5.57 -7.06 0.01
CA HIS A 89 5.47 -8.02 -1.09
C HIS A 89 4.32 -9.01 -0.85
N HIS A 90 4.24 -9.59 0.35
CA HIS A 90 3.18 -10.51 0.72
C HIS A 90 1.79 -9.85 0.65
N MET A 91 1.66 -8.61 1.14
CA MET A 91 0.41 -7.86 1.00
C MET A 91 0.04 -7.60 -0.46
N ASN A 92 1.02 -7.27 -1.30
CA ASN A 92 0.80 -7.05 -2.73
C ASN A 92 0.30 -8.33 -3.42
N GLU A 93 0.90 -9.47 -3.10
CA GLU A 93 0.48 -10.78 -3.61
C GLU A 93 -0.97 -11.12 -3.21
N LEU A 94 -1.35 -10.88 -1.95
CA LEU A 94 -2.73 -11.08 -1.48
C LEU A 94 -3.73 -10.19 -2.22
N THR A 95 -3.36 -8.93 -2.50
CA THR A 95 -4.24 -8.03 -3.26
C THR A 95 -4.42 -8.48 -4.72
N ILE A 96 -3.36 -8.96 -5.35
CA ILE A 96 -3.41 -9.49 -6.72
C ILE A 96 -4.25 -10.78 -6.75
N ALA A 97 -4.09 -11.64 -5.75
CA ALA A 97 -4.85 -12.89 -5.64
C ALA A 97 -6.36 -12.64 -5.52
N GLY A 98 -6.77 -11.66 -4.69
CA GLY A 98 -8.18 -11.30 -4.54
C GLY A 98 -8.82 -10.79 -5.83
N GLU A 99 -8.09 -9.99 -6.63
CA GLU A 99 -8.59 -9.55 -7.93
C GLU A 99 -8.66 -10.69 -8.95
N LYS A 100 -7.68 -11.61 -8.96
CA LYS A 100 -7.73 -12.79 -9.83
C LYS A 100 -8.96 -13.65 -9.57
N GLU A 101 -9.32 -13.86 -8.30
CA GLU A 101 -10.52 -14.62 -7.94
C GLU A 101 -11.81 -13.89 -8.34
N ALA A 102 -11.88 -12.58 -8.11
CA ALA A 102 -13.03 -11.77 -8.49
C ALA A 102 -13.23 -11.74 -10.02
N VAL A 103 -12.14 -11.61 -10.79
CA VAL A 103 -12.16 -11.64 -12.26
C VAL A 103 -12.53 -13.03 -12.77
N ALA A 104 -12.08 -14.11 -12.13
CA ALA A 104 -12.47 -15.47 -12.50
C ALA A 104 -13.97 -15.71 -12.29
N LYS A 105 -14.53 -15.30 -11.15
CA LYS A 105 -15.98 -15.37 -10.88
C LYS A 105 -16.79 -14.53 -11.86
N ALA A 106 -16.33 -13.34 -12.20
CA ALA A 106 -17.00 -12.49 -13.19
C ALA A 106 -16.97 -13.12 -14.59
N LYS A 107 -15.84 -13.68 -15.01
CA LYS A 107 -15.71 -14.39 -16.30
C LYS A 107 -16.61 -15.62 -16.36
N ALA A 108 -16.66 -16.43 -15.30
CA ALA A 108 -17.55 -17.61 -15.23
C ALA A 108 -19.03 -17.21 -15.34
N ARG A 109 -19.43 -16.12 -14.69
CA ARG A 109 -20.80 -15.61 -14.76
C ARG A 109 -21.18 -15.12 -16.16
N ILE A 110 -20.22 -14.50 -16.86
CA ILE A 110 -20.39 -14.05 -18.25
C ILE A 110 -20.49 -15.26 -19.19
N GLN A 111 -19.64 -16.27 -19.04
CA GLN A 111 -19.68 -17.50 -19.85
C GLN A 111 -21.05 -18.17 -19.78
N ASN A 112 -21.60 -18.31 -18.57
CA ASN A 112 -22.91 -18.91 -18.35
C ASN A 112 -24.08 -18.10 -18.95
N THR A 113 -23.90 -16.81 -19.22
CA THR A 113 -24.93 -15.96 -19.88
C THR A 113 -24.83 -15.97 -21.39
N TYR A 114 -23.76 -16.51 -21.97
CA TYR A 114 -23.63 -16.71 -23.42
C TYR A 114 -23.97 -18.15 -23.86
N GLU A 115 -24.07 -19.09 -22.91
CA GLU A 115 -24.46 -20.49 -23.15
C GLU A 115 -25.95 -20.77 -22.85
N GLU A 116 -26.71 -19.81 -22.32
CA GLU A 116 -28.20 -19.77 -22.32
C GLU A 116 -28.71 -18.92 -23.48
#